data_AF-A0A7W0T361-F1
#
_entry.id   AF-A0A7W0T361-F1
#
_cell.length_a   1.000
_cell.length_b   1.000
_cell.length_c   1.000
_cell.angle_alpha   90.00
_cell.angle_beta   90.00
_cell.angle_gamma   90.00
#
_symmetry.space_group_name_H-M   'P 1'
#
loop_
_entity.id
_entity.type
_entity.pdbx_description
1 polymer ?
#
loop_
_entity_poly.entity_id
_entity_poly.type
_entity_poly.pdbx_seq_one_letter_code
_entity_poly.pdbx_strand_id
1 'polypeptide(L)'
;TCTLIRTDGFTVVVDPGLPPEEMGRVLDRRVGLAPGSIDMVFLTHFHGDHRVGLDAFPDADWRIAPSEIAHERIQLAAGSPDRELLERLRPAGPELIPGITVIETPGHSAGHASLLFESAGKRIAVAGDAVMTRDFFQHRDYYFNTVDPDAAVTSIQIIEGAADIVVPGHDNHFLNERLAWGGTPQ
;
A
#
# COMPACT_ATOMS: atom_id res chain seq x y z
N THR A 1 5.51 6.41 2.67
CA THR A 1 6.38 5.89 1.59
C THR A 1 5.53 5.81 0.35
N CYS A 2 6.02 6.28 -0.80
CA CYS A 2 5.32 6.12 -2.08
C CYS A 2 6.10 5.14 -2.98
N THR A 3 5.38 4.19 -3.59
CA THR A 3 5.97 3.15 -4.44
C THR A 3 5.49 3.29 -5.88
N LEU A 4 6.39 3.13 -6.84
CA LEU A 4 6.05 3.00 -8.25
C LEU A 4 6.31 1.56 -8.70
N ILE A 5 5.32 0.93 -9.32
CA ILE A 5 5.43 -0.41 -9.90
C ILE A 5 5.22 -0.28 -11.41
N ARG A 6 6.14 -0.84 -12.21
CA ARG A 6 6.03 -0.87 -13.66
C ARG A 6 5.99 -2.31 -14.15
N THR A 7 4.97 -2.62 -14.94
CA THR A 7 4.86 -3.85 -15.72
C THR A 7 4.94 -3.52 -17.21
N ASP A 8 4.85 -4.52 -18.09
CA ASP A 8 4.86 -4.29 -19.54
C ASP A 8 3.64 -3.48 -20.04
N GLY A 9 2.55 -3.45 -19.27
CA GLY A 9 1.29 -2.81 -19.68
C GLY A 9 0.73 -1.75 -18.72
N PHE A 10 1.28 -1.62 -17.51
CA PHE A 10 0.78 -0.69 -16.51
C PHE A 10 1.90 -0.04 -15.70
N THR A 11 1.69 1.23 -15.36
CA THR A 11 2.45 1.99 -14.38
C THR A 11 1.54 2.35 -13.22
N VAL A 12 1.83 1.79 -12.05
CA VAL A 12 1.02 1.93 -10.84
C VAL A 12 1.78 2.76 -9.80
N VAL A 13 1.11 3.76 -9.22
CA VAL A 13 1.59 4.48 -8.03
C VAL A 13 0.84 3.97 -6.81
N VAL A 14 1.54 3.71 -5.73
CA VAL A 14 0.96 3.35 -4.42
C VAL A 14 1.23 4.46 -3.42
N ASP A 15 0.18 4.89 -2.73
CA ASP A 15 0.19 5.88 -1.64
C ASP A 15 0.95 7.18 -1.98
N PRO A 16 0.42 8.02 -2.89
CA PRO A 16 1.02 9.31 -3.21
C PRO A 16 0.87 10.29 -2.03
N GLY A 17 1.85 10.29 -1.13
CA GLY A 17 1.79 11.06 0.12
C GLY A 17 2.28 12.51 0.07
N LEU A 18 2.74 13.01 -1.09
CA LEU A 18 3.18 14.40 -1.23
C LEU A 18 2.12 15.27 -1.90
N PRO A 19 2.14 16.60 -1.73
CA PRO A 19 1.29 17.51 -2.48
C PRO A 19 1.42 17.32 -4.00
N PRO A 20 0.35 17.57 -4.80
CA PRO A 20 0.35 17.21 -6.22
C PRO A 20 1.51 17.74 -7.07
N GLU A 21 1.90 19.01 -6.86
CA GLU A 21 3.03 19.61 -7.56
C GLU A 21 4.36 18.91 -7.22
N GLU A 22 4.53 18.51 -5.96
CA GLU A 22 5.73 17.82 -5.51
C GLU A 22 5.77 16.38 -5.99
N MET A 23 4.63 15.68 -6.03
CA MET A 23 4.53 14.34 -6.64
C MET A 23 5.02 14.37 -8.09
N GLY A 24 4.60 15.34 -8.90
CA GLY A 24 5.07 15.49 -10.28
C GLY A 24 6.59 15.70 -10.38
N ARG A 25 7.15 16.56 -9.53
CA ARG A 25 8.60 16.81 -9.49
C ARG A 25 9.40 15.60 -9.04
N VAL A 26 8.92 14.84 -8.05
CA VAL A 26 9.59 13.64 -7.55
C VAL A 26 9.54 12.53 -8.57
N LEU A 27 8.39 12.33 -9.23
CA LEU A 27 8.21 11.34 -10.27
C LEU A 27 9.17 11.58 -11.44
N ASP A 28 9.20 12.80 -11.97
CA ASP A 28 10.13 13.17 -13.05
C ASP A 28 11.59 12.98 -12.62
N ARG A 29 11.98 13.51 -11.45
CA ARG A 29 13.36 13.42 -10.96
C ARG A 29 13.82 11.98 -10.72
N ARG A 30 12.95 11.11 -10.19
CA ARG A 30 13.32 9.74 -9.78
C ARG A 30 13.26 8.74 -10.93
N VAL A 31 12.31 8.89 -11.85
CA VAL A 31 12.03 7.89 -12.89
C VAL A 31 11.75 8.47 -14.28
N GLY A 32 11.78 9.80 -14.46
CA GLY A 32 11.58 10.47 -15.75
C GLY A 32 10.16 10.34 -16.30
N LEU A 33 9.16 10.22 -15.42
CA LEU A 33 7.76 10.09 -15.82
C LEU A 33 6.97 11.37 -15.49
N ALA A 34 6.01 11.69 -16.35
CA ALA A 34 5.01 12.71 -16.08
C ALA A 34 3.80 12.08 -15.36
N PRO A 35 3.07 12.82 -14.50
CA PRO A 35 1.91 12.25 -13.81
C PRO A 35 0.82 11.69 -14.74
N GLY A 36 0.64 12.27 -15.93
CA GLY A 36 -0.30 11.77 -16.94
C GLY A 36 0.09 10.43 -17.59
N SER A 37 1.28 9.88 -17.30
CA SER A 37 1.68 8.54 -17.76
C SER A 37 1.43 7.45 -16.71
N ILE A 38 0.73 7.78 -15.62
CA ILE A 38 0.37 6.81 -14.58
C ILE A 38 -1.01 6.25 -14.92
N ASP A 39 -1.08 4.93 -15.08
CA ASP A 39 -2.32 4.24 -15.45
C ASP A 39 -3.26 4.06 -14.24
N MET A 40 -2.67 3.84 -13.06
CA MET A 40 -3.41 3.52 -11.86
C MET A 40 -2.74 4.09 -10.61
N VAL A 41 -3.56 4.53 -9.66
CA VAL A 41 -3.14 4.78 -8.28
C VAL A 41 -3.84 3.78 -7.39
N PHE A 42 -3.10 3.10 -6.51
CA PHE A 42 -3.66 2.27 -5.46
C PHE A 42 -3.40 2.92 -4.10
N LEU A 43 -4.44 3.01 -3.27
CA LEU A 43 -4.31 3.36 -1.87
C LEU A 43 -4.35 2.10 -1.01
N THR A 44 -3.37 1.94 -0.14
CA THR A 44 -3.38 0.86 0.86
C THR A 44 -4.49 1.06 1.88
N HIS A 45 -4.76 2.32 2.23
CA HIS A 45 -5.85 2.75 3.10
C HIS A 45 -6.13 4.25 2.91
N PHE A 46 -7.15 4.80 3.58
CA PHE A 46 -7.65 6.15 3.29
C PHE A 46 -7.08 7.29 4.16
N HIS A 47 -6.04 7.04 4.96
CA HIS A 47 -5.42 8.11 5.76
C HIS A 47 -4.81 9.20 4.89
N GLY A 48 -4.78 10.42 5.44
CA GLY A 48 -4.48 11.64 4.71
C GLY A 48 -3.12 11.58 4.00
N ASP A 49 -2.08 11.15 4.69
CA ASP A 49 -0.71 11.06 4.22
C ASP A 49 -0.46 9.99 3.15
N HIS A 50 -1.46 9.15 2.84
CA HIS A 50 -1.41 8.21 1.72
C HIS A 50 -2.12 8.76 0.47
N ARG A 51 -2.98 9.77 0.61
CA ARG A 51 -3.85 10.28 -0.47
C ARG A 51 -3.66 11.74 -0.84
N VAL A 52 -2.79 12.49 -0.16
CA VAL A 52 -2.54 13.93 -0.41
C VAL A 52 -2.28 14.23 -1.89
N GLY A 53 -1.55 13.34 -2.56
CA GLY A 53 -1.09 13.51 -3.93
C GLY A 53 -2.00 12.92 -5.00
N LEU A 54 -3.19 12.43 -4.67
CA LEU A 54 -4.11 11.83 -5.65
C LEU A 54 -4.34 12.73 -6.87
N ASP A 55 -4.66 14.01 -6.63
CA ASP A 55 -4.95 14.97 -7.71
C ASP A 55 -3.73 15.28 -8.62
N ALA A 56 -2.53 14.75 -8.32
CA ALA A 56 -1.42 14.76 -9.28
C ALA A 56 -1.70 13.87 -10.49
N PHE A 57 -2.55 12.85 -10.34
CA PHE A 57 -2.78 11.78 -11.31
C PHE A 57 -4.25 11.77 -11.79
N PRO A 58 -4.75 12.85 -12.42
CA PRO A 58 -6.17 13.00 -12.73
C PRO A 58 -6.69 11.99 -13.76
N ASP A 59 -5.81 11.45 -14.60
CA ASP A 59 -6.15 10.48 -15.65
C ASP A 59 -6.03 9.02 -15.17
N ALA A 60 -5.44 8.80 -13.99
CA ALA A 60 -5.23 7.47 -13.45
C ALA A 60 -6.52 6.88 -12.85
N ASP A 61 -6.63 5.56 -12.90
CA ASP A 61 -7.65 4.83 -12.16
C ASP A 61 -7.31 4.77 -10.67
N TRP A 62 -8.08 5.43 -9.81
CA TRP A 62 -7.84 5.40 -8.37
C TRP A 62 -8.56 4.23 -7.71
N ARG A 63 -7.78 3.32 -7.13
CA ARG A 63 -8.24 2.06 -6.54
C ARG A 63 -7.93 2.00 -5.05
N ILE A 64 -8.83 1.38 -4.31
CA ILE A 64 -8.70 1.11 -2.87
C ILE A 64 -9.54 -0.11 -2.53
N ALA A 65 -9.21 -0.82 -1.45
CA ALA A 65 -9.97 -1.99 -1.03
C ALA A 65 -11.45 -1.64 -0.76
N PRO A 66 -12.41 -2.47 -1.22
CA PRO A 66 -13.83 -2.22 -0.98
C PRO A 66 -14.20 -2.25 0.51
N SER A 67 -13.46 -3.01 1.32
CA SER A 67 -13.57 -3.04 2.79
C SER A 67 -13.28 -1.66 3.40
N GLU A 68 -12.24 -0.98 2.92
CA GLU A 68 -11.88 0.37 3.38
C GLU A 68 -12.92 1.41 2.98
N ILE A 69 -13.41 1.35 1.73
CA ILE A 69 -14.52 2.23 1.29
C ILE A 69 -15.73 2.06 2.21
N ALA A 70 -16.10 0.82 2.53
CA ALA A 70 -17.24 0.53 3.39
C ALA A 70 -17.03 1.07 4.80
N HIS A 71 -15.81 0.92 5.36
CA HIS A 71 -15.48 1.43 6.69
C HIS A 71 -15.52 2.97 6.73
N GLU A 72 -14.79 3.63 5.85
CA GLU A 72 -14.69 5.09 5.80
C GLU A 72 -16.04 5.76 5.52
N ARG A 73 -16.89 5.12 4.72
CA ARG A 73 -18.26 5.57 4.47
C ARG A 73 -19.12 5.66 5.73
N ILE A 74 -18.84 4.85 6.74
CA ILE A 74 -19.53 4.90 8.04
C ILE A 74 -18.99 6.04 8.91
N GLN A 75 -17.67 6.30 8.84
CA GLN A 75 -17.00 7.27 9.70
C GLN A 75 -17.14 8.71 9.19
N LEU A 76 -17.06 8.90 7.88
CA LEU A 76 -17.04 10.22 7.25
C LEU A 76 -18.44 10.83 7.15
N ALA A 77 -18.55 12.09 7.58
CA ALA A 77 -19.78 12.85 7.45
C ALA A 77 -20.18 13.01 5.96
N ALA A 78 -21.47 12.80 5.66
CA ALA A 78 -22.00 13.00 4.32
C ALA A 78 -21.75 14.45 3.84
N GLY A 79 -21.19 14.60 2.64
CA GLY A 79 -20.86 15.90 2.05
C GLY A 79 -19.58 16.55 2.60
N SER A 80 -18.79 15.85 3.42
CA SER A 80 -17.44 16.33 3.75
C SER A 80 -16.51 16.20 2.53
N PRO A 81 -15.46 17.04 2.41
CA PRO A 81 -14.49 16.93 1.32
C PRO A 81 -13.86 15.53 1.23
N ASP A 82 -13.60 14.90 2.37
CA ASP A 82 -13.04 13.54 2.44
C ASP A 82 -14.05 12.48 1.97
N ARG A 83 -15.34 12.66 2.29
CA ARG A 83 -16.40 11.79 1.78
C ARG A 83 -16.54 11.90 0.27
N GLU A 84 -16.49 13.11 -0.27
CA GLU A 84 -16.53 13.36 -1.72
C GLU A 84 -15.32 12.75 -2.43
N LEU A 85 -14.13 12.86 -1.84
CA LEU A 85 -12.93 12.22 -2.35
C LEU A 85 -13.04 10.69 -2.32
N LEU A 86 -13.53 10.11 -1.24
CA LEU A 86 -13.73 8.67 -1.12
C LEU A 86 -14.63 8.12 -2.24
N GLU A 87 -15.71 8.83 -2.57
CA GLU A 87 -16.63 8.42 -3.64
C GLU A 87 -16.05 8.56 -5.06
N ARG A 88 -14.89 9.21 -5.23
CA ARG A 88 -14.12 9.22 -6.49
C ARG A 88 -13.27 7.96 -6.66
N LEU A 89 -12.93 7.25 -5.58
CA LEU A 89 -12.17 6.02 -5.64
C LEU A 89 -13.04 4.84 -6.09
N ARG A 90 -12.45 3.95 -6.89
CA ARG A 90 -13.09 2.72 -7.36
C ARG A 90 -12.63 1.53 -6.50
N PRO A 91 -13.52 0.57 -6.20
CA PRO A 91 -13.13 -0.62 -5.46
C PRO A 91 -12.10 -1.43 -6.26
N ALA A 92 -11.03 -1.87 -5.60
CA ALA A 92 -10.08 -2.81 -6.17
C ALA A 92 -10.67 -4.24 -6.20
N GLY A 93 -10.27 -5.01 -7.20
CA GLY A 93 -10.51 -6.46 -7.23
C GLY A 93 -9.43 -7.22 -6.46
N PRO A 94 -9.59 -8.54 -6.26
CA PRO A 94 -8.56 -9.37 -5.62
C PRO A 94 -7.26 -9.42 -6.44
N GLU A 95 -7.34 -9.24 -7.76
CA GLU A 95 -6.21 -8.92 -8.62
C GLU A 95 -6.38 -7.47 -9.10
N LEU A 96 -5.38 -6.62 -8.81
CA LEU A 96 -5.42 -5.21 -9.16
C LEU A 96 -5.24 -5.03 -10.67
N ILE A 97 -4.21 -5.68 -11.19
CA ILE A 97 -3.84 -5.82 -12.60
C ILE A 97 -3.12 -7.18 -12.76
N PRO A 98 -2.97 -7.72 -13.99
CA PRO A 98 -2.31 -9.00 -14.19
C PRO A 98 -0.96 -9.11 -13.47
N GLY A 99 -0.85 -10.05 -12.54
CA GLY A 99 0.37 -10.33 -11.76
C GLY A 99 0.58 -9.46 -10.51
N ILE A 100 -0.36 -8.57 -10.16
CA ILE A 100 -0.36 -7.83 -8.89
C ILE A 100 -1.66 -8.12 -8.13
N THR A 101 -1.53 -8.84 -7.02
CA THR A 101 -2.64 -9.25 -6.17
C THR A 101 -2.85 -8.24 -5.05
N VAL A 102 -4.11 -7.97 -4.72
CA VAL A 102 -4.50 -7.23 -3.50
C VAL A 102 -4.72 -8.25 -2.38
N ILE A 103 -4.01 -8.07 -1.26
CA ILE A 103 -4.19 -8.90 -0.07
C ILE A 103 -4.73 -8.03 1.08
N GLU A 104 -5.83 -8.45 1.69
CA GLU A 104 -6.39 -7.77 2.86
C GLU A 104 -5.40 -7.91 4.03
N THR A 105 -5.05 -6.79 4.63
CA THR A 105 -4.10 -6.69 5.74
C THR A 105 -4.64 -5.72 6.81
N PRO A 106 -5.82 -6.01 7.38
CA PRO A 106 -6.49 -5.13 8.33
C PRO A 106 -5.68 -4.97 9.62
N GLY A 107 -5.97 -3.91 10.37
CA GLY A 107 -5.38 -3.67 11.68
C GLY A 107 -5.12 -2.19 11.87
N HIS A 108 -4.20 -1.62 11.07
CA HIS A 108 -3.94 -0.18 11.09
C HIS A 108 -5.21 0.63 10.78
N SER A 109 -5.86 0.31 9.66
CA SER A 109 -7.26 0.62 9.40
C SER A 109 -8.06 -0.67 9.18
N ALA A 110 -9.38 -0.59 9.24
CA ALA A 110 -10.24 -1.76 9.24
C ALA A 110 -10.28 -2.49 7.88
N GLY A 111 -10.08 -1.76 6.78
CA GLY A 111 -10.04 -2.29 5.42
C GLY A 111 -8.69 -2.13 4.75
N HIS A 112 -7.62 -1.91 5.52
CA HIS A 112 -6.26 -1.81 4.97
C HIS A 112 -5.93 -3.01 4.07
N ALA A 113 -5.32 -2.76 2.92
CA ALA A 113 -4.86 -3.78 2.00
C ALA A 113 -3.46 -3.49 1.45
N SER A 114 -2.68 -4.55 1.24
CA SER A 114 -1.34 -4.51 0.67
C SER A 114 -1.35 -5.07 -0.76
N LEU A 115 -0.29 -4.79 -1.52
CA LEU A 115 -0.07 -5.42 -2.83
C LEU A 115 0.99 -6.51 -2.73
N LEU A 116 0.78 -7.63 -3.41
CA LEU A 116 1.72 -8.75 -3.51
C LEU A 116 1.97 -9.09 -4.99
N PHE A 117 3.24 -9.16 -5.37
CA PHE A 117 3.64 -9.51 -6.74
C PHE A 117 5.03 -10.14 -6.78
N GLU A 118 5.41 -10.69 -7.92
CA GLU A 118 6.75 -11.24 -8.16
C GLU A 118 7.57 -10.34 -9.08
N SER A 119 8.84 -10.16 -8.75
CA SER A 119 9.81 -9.49 -9.61
C SER A 119 11.20 -10.08 -9.39
N ALA A 120 11.92 -10.35 -10.48
CA ALA A 120 13.27 -10.94 -10.45
C ALA A 120 13.39 -12.20 -9.55
N GLY A 121 12.35 -13.04 -9.51
CA GLY A 121 12.31 -14.26 -8.71
C GLY A 121 12.13 -14.03 -7.19
N LYS A 122 11.69 -12.84 -6.79
CA LYS A 122 11.35 -12.48 -5.40
C LYS A 122 9.88 -12.10 -5.31
N ARG A 123 9.21 -12.55 -4.25
CA ARG A 123 7.88 -12.03 -3.88
C ARG A 123 8.05 -10.74 -3.09
N ILE A 124 7.33 -9.71 -3.49
CA ILE A 124 7.40 -8.36 -2.93
C ILE A 124 6.03 -7.98 -2.39
N ALA A 125 5.98 -7.56 -1.13
CA ALA A 125 4.81 -6.94 -0.54
C ALA A 125 5.00 -5.43 -0.42
N VAL A 126 4.14 -4.65 -1.08
CA VAL A 126 3.96 -3.23 -0.74
C VAL A 126 2.98 -3.18 0.40
N ALA A 127 3.53 -3.12 1.60
CA ALA A 127 2.81 -3.39 2.83
C ALA A 127 1.95 -2.21 3.29
N GLY A 128 2.31 -0.97 2.95
CA GLY A 128 1.67 0.20 3.56
C GLY A 128 1.80 0.14 5.08
N ASP A 129 0.78 0.61 5.79
CA ASP A 129 0.82 0.75 7.25
C ASP A 129 0.45 -0.52 8.00
N ALA A 130 0.10 -1.61 7.29
CA ALA A 130 0.18 -2.95 7.87
C ALA A 130 1.61 -3.29 8.36
N VAL A 131 2.63 -2.66 7.76
CA VAL A 131 4.01 -2.64 8.29
C VAL A 131 4.51 -1.21 8.30
N MET A 132 4.46 -0.57 9.46
CA MET A 132 4.89 0.83 9.63
C MET A 132 6.39 1.02 9.32
N THR A 133 7.27 0.24 9.95
CA THR A 133 8.72 0.20 9.67
C THR A 133 9.27 -1.21 9.82
N ARG A 134 10.57 -1.43 9.51
CA ARG A 134 11.24 -2.70 9.79
C ARG A 134 11.16 -3.10 11.26
N ASP A 135 11.23 -2.14 12.18
CA ASP A 135 11.19 -2.41 13.62
C ASP A 135 9.82 -2.97 14.05
N PHE A 136 8.72 -2.38 13.55
CA PHE A 136 7.36 -2.89 13.80
C PHE A 136 7.19 -4.30 13.26
N PHE A 137 7.71 -4.57 12.05
CA PHE A 137 7.69 -5.92 11.48
C PHE A 137 8.42 -6.94 12.37
N GLN A 138 9.64 -6.61 12.82
CA GLN A 138 10.47 -7.54 13.61
C GLN A 138 9.88 -7.82 15.00
N HIS A 139 9.23 -6.85 15.61
CA HIS A 139 8.65 -6.98 16.95
C HIS A 139 7.18 -7.40 16.92
N ARG A 140 6.57 -7.54 15.73
CA ARG A 140 5.12 -7.75 15.55
C ARG A 140 4.33 -6.69 16.31
N ASP A 141 4.74 -5.44 16.14
CA ASP A 141 4.15 -4.30 16.83
C ASP A 141 3.26 -3.50 15.87
N TYR A 142 2.48 -2.56 16.40
CA TYR A 142 1.57 -1.72 15.65
C TYR A 142 1.64 -0.27 16.11
N TYR A 143 1.25 0.65 15.23
CA TYR A 143 1.24 2.07 15.57
C TYR A 143 0.09 2.43 16.51
N PHE A 144 0.22 3.52 17.28
CA PHE A 144 -0.69 3.84 18.39
C PHE A 144 -2.15 4.09 17.97
N ASN A 145 -2.38 4.43 16.69
CA ASN A 145 -3.70 4.70 16.12
C ASN A 145 -4.33 3.48 15.43
N THR A 146 -3.75 2.28 15.60
CA THR A 146 -4.33 1.04 15.08
C THR A 146 -5.77 0.88 15.54
N VAL A 147 -6.66 0.42 14.66
CA VAL A 147 -8.07 0.16 15.00
C VAL A 147 -8.26 -1.25 15.56
N ASP A 148 -7.36 -2.18 15.23
CA ASP A 148 -7.37 -3.56 15.73
C ASP A 148 -5.92 -4.10 15.88
N PRO A 149 -5.38 -4.10 17.11
CA PRO A 149 -4.06 -4.67 17.43
C PRO A 149 -3.84 -6.11 16.97
N ASP A 150 -4.81 -7.00 17.20
CA ASP A 150 -4.65 -8.43 16.94
C ASP A 150 -4.67 -8.70 15.43
N ALA A 151 -5.52 -7.98 14.69
CA ALA A 151 -5.52 -8.00 13.24
C ALA A 151 -4.21 -7.45 12.67
N ALA A 152 -3.66 -6.36 13.22
CA ALA A 152 -2.39 -5.79 12.77
C ALA A 152 -1.23 -6.80 12.90
N VAL A 153 -1.14 -7.50 14.04
CA VAL A 153 -0.16 -8.58 14.25
C VAL A 153 -0.34 -9.72 13.24
N THR A 154 -1.59 -10.10 12.98
CA THR A 154 -1.93 -11.14 12.00
C THR A 154 -1.53 -10.72 10.58
N SER A 155 -1.75 -9.46 10.22
CA SER A 155 -1.36 -8.90 8.93
C SER A 155 0.15 -8.90 8.71
N ILE A 156 0.93 -8.59 9.75
CA ILE A 156 2.40 -8.73 9.71
C ILE A 156 2.80 -10.19 9.45
N GLN A 157 2.15 -11.16 10.12
CA GLN A 157 2.40 -12.60 9.90
C GLN A 157 2.06 -13.05 8.47
N ILE A 158 0.97 -12.55 7.90
CA ILE A 158 0.58 -12.82 6.50
C ILE A 158 1.69 -12.31 5.56
N ILE A 159 2.12 -11.07 5.74
CA ILE A 159 3.18 -10.45 4.90
C ILE A 159 4.50 -11.22 5.04
N GLU A 160 4.89 -11.56 6.27
CA GLU A 160 6.08 -12.38 6.55
C GLU A 160 6.03 -13.74 5.83
N GLY A 161 4.86 -14.40 5.86
CA GLY A 161 4.60 -15.67 5.19
C GLY A 161 4.46 -15.59 3.67
N ALA A 162 4.22 -14.40 3.11
CA ALA A 162 3.98 -14.20 1.68
C ALA A 162 5.16 -13.61 0.89
N ALA A 163 5.99 -12.77 1.50
CA ALA A 163 6.98 -11.97 0.77
C ALA A 163 8.43 -12.22 1.20
N ASP A 164 9.35 -12.03 0.26
CA ASP A 164 10.81 -12.01 0.46
C ASP A 164 11.34 -10.58 0.64
N ILE A 165 10.65 -9.59 0.06
CA ILE A 165 10.93 -8.15 0.22
C ILE A 165 9.66 -7.48 0.73
N VAL A 166 9.80 -6.64 1.75
CA VAL A 166 8.70 -5.84 2.30
C VAL A 166 9.00 -4.37 2.05
N VAL A 167 8.01 -3.62 1.56
CA VAL A 167 8.05 -2.16 1.42
C VAL A 167 7.11 -1.55 2.45
N PRO A 168 7.63 -1.03 3.58
CA PRO A 168 6.83 -0.45 4.66
C PRO A 168 6.20 0.89 4.28
N GLY A 169 5.18 1.26 5.04
CA GLY A 169 4.53 2.57 4.94
C GLY A 169 5.45 3.73 5.31
N HIS A 170 6.36 3.58 6.28
CA HIS A 170 7.18 4.69 6.82
C HIS A 170 8.66 4.33 6.98
N ASP A 171 9.20 3.48 6.09
CA ASP A 171 10.61 3.09 6.08
C ASP A 171 11.07 2.75 4.65
N ASN A 172 12.36 2.48 4.47
CA ASN A 172 12.88 1.84 3.27
C ASN A 172 12.46 0.37 3.20
N HIS A 173 12.45 -0.18 1.98
CA HIS A 173 12.27 -1.61 1.79
C HIS A 173 13.37 -2.42 2.48
N PHE A 174 13.03 -3.64 2.90
CA PHE A 174 13.98 -4.56 3.51
C PHE A 174 13.76 -5.99 3.04
N LEU A 175 14.81 -6.81 3.16
CA LEU A 175 14.73 -8.24 2.96
C LEU A 175 14.07 -8.89 4.18
N ASN A 176 13.02 -9.65 3.93
CA ASN A 176 12.42 -10.53 4.92
C ASN A 176 13.33 -11.77 5.05
N GLU A 177 14.30 -11.67 5.95
CA GLU A 177 15.16 -12.78 6.34
C GLU A 177 14.32 -13.78 7.12
N ARG A 178 13.59 -14.65 6.40
CA ARG A 178 13.06 -15.88 7.00
C ARG A 178 14.25 -16.62 7.56
N LEU A 179 14.36 -16.70 8.89
CA LEU A 179 15.34 -17.56 9.54
C LEU A 179 15.18 -18.93 8.90
N ALA A 180 16.17 -19.33 8.11
CA ALA A 180 16.25 -20.66 7.56
C ALA A 180 16.48 -21.61 8.74
N TRP A 181 15.40 -22.02 9.40
CA TRP A 181 15.42 -23.19 10.27
C TRP A 181 15.52 -24.43 9.37
N GLY A 182 16.74 -24.66 8.88
CA GLY A 182 17.07 -25.71 7.92
C GLY A 182 18.52 -26.18 7.99
N GLY A 183 19.25 -25.85 9.08
CA GLY A 183 20.54 -26.45 9.38
C GLY A 183 20.39 -27.48 10.49
N THR A 184 20.28 -28.76 10.12
CA THR A 184 20.51 -29.88 11.05
C THR A 184 21.92 -29.73 11.64
N PRO A 185 22.15 -29.96 12.94
CA PRO A 185 23.51 -30.00 13.47
C PRO A 185 24.28 -31.15 12.82
N GLN A 186 25.42 -30.85 12.21
CA GLN A 186 26.54 -31.79 12.09
C GLN A 186 27.68 -31.29 12.97
#